data_AF-N0AYA3-F1
#
_entry.id   AF-N0AYA3-F1
#
_cell.length_a   1.000
_cell.length_b   1.000
_cell.length_c   1.000
_cell.angle_alpha   90.00
_cell.angle_beta   90.00
_cell.angle_gamma   90.00
#
_symmetry.space_group_name_H-M   'P 1'
#
loop_
_entity.id
_entity.type
_entity.pdbx_description
1 polymer ?
#
loop_
_entity_poly.entity_id
_entity_poly.type
_entity_poly.pdbx_seq_one_letter_code
_entity_poly.pdbx_strand_id
1 'polypeptide(L)' 'MKNMKQTWSKIFSIFFILMGIGLLLVVLRMVWFPPSSMGMMMGKNLMMHHVAFMFSQLLLFSFCFIGIFIIVWIVNNKGK' A
#
# COMPACT_ATOMS: atom_id res chain seq x y z
N MET A 1 13.49 3.87 -29.02
CA MET A 1 13.54 2.95 -27.85
C MET A 1 13.87 3.63 -26.50
N LYS A 2 14.72 4.67 -26.46
CA LYS A 2 15.06 5.42 -25.23
C LYS A 2 13.85 6.03 -24.51
N ASN A 3 12.97 6.72 -25.26
CA ASN A 3 11.77 7.38 -24.69
C ASN A 3 10.80 6.39 -24.05
N MET A 4 10.62 5.21 -24.63
CA MET A 4 9.72 4.19 -24.12
C MET A 4 10.20 3.60 -22.78
N LYS A 5 11.51 3.32 -22.65
CA LYS A 5 12.12 2.90 -21.37
C LYS A 5 12.00 3.98 -20.31
N GLN A 6 12.10 5.25 -20.71
CA GLN A 6 12.02 6.39 -19.79
C GLN A 6 10.59 6.62 -19.27
N THR A 7 9.57 6.42 -20.11
CA THR A 7 8.15 6.45 -19.68
C THR A 7 7.86 5.31 -18.70
N TRP A 8 8.36 4.11 -18.97
CA TRP A 8 8.25 2.97 -18.05
C TRP A 8 8.90 3.22 -16.69
N SER A 9 10.12 3.76 -16.70
CA SER A 9 10.83 4.13 -15.48
C SER A 9 10.04 5.17 -14.68
N LYS A 10 9.42 6.16 -15.32
CA LYS A 10 8.57 7.17 -14.65
C LYS A 10 7.32 6.57 -14.03
N ILE A 11 6.59 5.72 -14.76
CA ILE A 11 5.38 5.05 -14.25
C ILE A 11 5.72 4.18 -13.03
N PHE A 12 6.83 3.44 -13.11
CA PHE A 12 7.32 2.62 -12.00
C PHE A 12 7.69 3.46 -10.79
N SER A 13 8.41 4.57 -10.98
CA SER A 13 8.76 5.49 -9.89
C SER A 13 7.53 6.09 -9.23
N ILE A 14 6.54 6.55 -10.02
CA ILE A 14 5.28 7.12 -9.49
C ILE A 14 4.52 6.07 -8.66
N PHE A 15 4.45 4.83 -9.15
CA PHE A 15 3.81 3.73 -8.45
C PHE A 15 4.47 3.44 -7.10
N PHE A 16 5.81 3.37 -7.07
CA PHE A 16 6.55 3.15 -5.82
C PHE A 16 6.42 4.31 -4.83
N ILE A 17 6.40 5.55 -5.31
CA ILE A 17 6.19 6.73 -4.47
C ILE A 17 4.79 6.69 -3.83
N LEU A 18 3.74 6.40 -4.61
CA LEU A 18 2.37 6.29 -4.09
C LEU A 18 2.23 5.15 -3.08
N MET A 19 2.81 3.98 -3.37
CA MET A 19 2.82 2.84 -2.44
C MET A 19 3.58 3.16 -1.16
N GLY A 20 4.73 3.83 -1.28
CA GLY A 20 5.54 4.28 -0.15
C GLY A 20 4.81 5.28 0.74
N ILE A 21 4.17 6.31 0.16
CA ILE A 21 3.36 7.29 0.89
C ILE A 21 2.18 6.61 1.60
N GLY A 22 1.50 5.67 0.93
CA GLY A 22 0.41 4.89 1.53
C GLY A 22 0.87 4.09 2.75
N LEU A 23 2.00 3.38 2.63
CA LEU A 23 2.62 2.67 3.75
C LEU A 23 3.01 3.63 4.89
N LEU A 24 3.59 4.78 4.56
CA LEU A 24 4.04 5.77 5.54
C LEU A 24 2.86 6.35 6.34
N LEU A 25 1.72 6.62 5.67
CA LEU A 25 0.49 7.04 6.33
C LEU A 25 -0.06 5.96 7.27
N VAL A 26 0.02 4.68 6.90
CA VAL A 26 -0.41 3.58 7.79
C VAL A 26 0.52 3.47 9.00
N VAL A 27 1.84 3.54 8.80
CA VAL A 27 2.82 3.52 9.89
C VAL A 27 2.63 4.72 10.82
N LEU A 28 2.45 5.93 10.28
CA LEU A 28 2.15 7.13 11.07
C LEU A 28 0.88 6.97 11.90
N ARG A 29 -0.18 6.42 11.31
CA ARG A 29 -1.43 6.14 12.04
C ARG A 29 -1.23 5.11 13.14
N MET A 30 -0.39 4.10 12.92
CA MET A 30 -0.13 3.03 13.90
C MET A 30 0.78 3.46 15.05
N VAL A 31 1.87 4.16 14.74
CA VAL A 31 2.94 4.48 15.70
C VAL A 31 2.67 5.81 16.40
N TRP A 32 2.19 6.82 15.66
CA TRP A 32 2.07 8.19 16.15
C TRP A 32 0.66 8.55 16.62
N PHE A 33 -0.36 7.92 16.04
CA PHE A 33 -1.77 8.10 16.45
C PHE A 33 -2.46 6.78 16.79
N PRO A 34 -1.92 5.96 17.71
CA PRO A 34 -2.72 4.89 18.28
C PRO A 34 -3.99 5.55 18.87
N PRO A 35 -5.21 5.13 18.48
CA PRO A 35 -6.43 5.75 18.97
C PRO A 35 -6.39 5.80 20.50
N SER A 36 -6.48 7.00 21.06
CA SER A 36 -6.21 7.29 22.47
C SER A 36 -7.12 6.54 23.46
N SER A 37 -8.22 5.95 22.97
CA SER A 37 -9.10 5.09 23.76
C SER A 37 -8.73 3.59 23.72
N MET A 38 -7.92 3.12 22.76
CA MET A 38 -7.55 1.70 22.66
C MET A 38 -6.44 1.30 23.63
N GLY A 39 -5.46 2.17 23.89
CA GLY A 39 -4.39 1.86 24.85
C GLY A 39 -4.86 1.73 26.31
N MET A 40 -5.97 2.39 26.67
CA MET A 40 -6.48 2.44 28.04
C MET A 40 -7.69 1.53 28.31
N MET A 41 -8.47 1.14 27.29
CA MET A 41 -9.69 0.33 27.47
C MET A 41 -9.68 -1.01 26.73
N MET A 42 -8.68 -1.29 25.89
CA MET A 42 -8.69 -2.47 25.01
C MET A 42 -7.84 -3.59 25.61
N GLY A 43 -8.51 -4.65 26.08
CA GLY A 43 -7.80 -5.86 26.54
C GLY A 43 -6.93 -6.46 25.44
N LYS A 44 -5.82 -7.13 25.82
CA LYS A 44 -4.81 -7.73 24.93
C LYS A 44 -5.37 -8.41 23.66
N ASN A 45 -6.49 -9.12 23.79
CA ASN A 45 -7.14 -9.83 22.66
C ASN A 45 -7.71 -8.90 21.58
N LEU A 46 -8.31 -7.77 21.98
CA LEU A 46 -8.88 -6.80 21.05
C LEU A 46 -7.76 -6.00 20.35
N MET A 47 -6.65 -5.73 21.04
CA MET A 47 -5.47 -5.12 20.42
C MET A 47 -4.88 -6.00 19.31
N MET A 48 -4.72 -7.30 19.59
CA MET A 48 -4.24 -8.28 18.60
C MET A 48 -5.20 -8.39 17.39
N HIS A 49 -6.51 -8.41 17.64
CA HIS A 49 -7.50 -8.42 16.57
C HIS A 49 -7.44 -7.14 15.72
N HIS A 50 -7.24 -5.97 16.34
CA HIS A 50 -7.14 -4.71 15.62
C HIS A 50 -5.87 -4.64 14.74
N VAL A 51 -4.74 -5.10 15.28
CA VAL A 51 -3.48 -5.19 14.54
C VAL A 51 -3.60 -6.20 13.38
N ALA A 52 -4.19 -7.37 13.61
CA ALA A 52 -4.42 -8.36 12.56
C ALA A 52 -5.38 -7.85 11.47
N PHE A 53 -6.45 -7.16 11.85
CA PHE A 53 -7.39 -6.55 10.92
C PHE A 53 -6.72 -5.47 10.05
N MET A 54 -5.92 -4.60 10.66
CA MET A 54 -5.16 -3.58 9.95
C MET A 54 -4.08 -4.18 9.04
N PHE A 55 -3.42 -5.25 9.47
CA PHE A 55 -2.47 -5.98 8.63
C PHE A 55 -3.16 -6.63 7.42
N SER A 56 -4.35 -7.19 7.62
CA SER A 56 -5.20 -7.71 6.54
C SER A 56 -5.61 -6.62 5.54
N GLN A 57 -5.97 -5.43 6.03
CA GLN A 57 -6.24 -4.27 5.16
C GLN A 57 -5.00 -3.88 4.34
N LEU A 58 -3.83 -3.84 4.97
CA LEU A 58 -2.57 -3.49 4.31
C LEU A 58 -2.18 -4.52 3.23
N LEU A 59 -2.39 -5.81 3.51
CA LEU A 59 -2.26 -6.89 2.54
C LEU A 59 -3.23 -6.70 1.36
N LEU A 60 -4.51 -6.43 1.63
CA LEU A 60 -5.51 -6.17 0.61
C LEU A 60 -5.13 -4.97 -0.28
N PHE A 61 -4.70 -3.88 0.32
CA PHE A 61 -4.20 -2.71 -0.41
C PHE A 61 -3.01 -3.08 -1.30
N SER A 62 -2.06 -3.86 -0.79
CA SER A 62 -0.90 -4.31 -1.58
C SER A 62 -1.32 -5.17 -2.78
N PHE A 63 -2.29 -6.07 -2.61
CA PHE A 63 -2.84 -6.88 -3.70
C PHE A 63 -3.55 -6.02 -4.74
N CYS A 64 -4.33 -5.01 -4.33
CA CYS A 64 -4.94 -4.06 -5.25
C CYS A 64 -3.89 -3.32 -6.09
N PHE A 65 -2.82 -2.84 -5.46
CA PHE A 65 -1.73 -2.16 -6.16
C PHE A 65 -1.02 -3.09 -7.16
N ILE A 66 -0.72 -4.33 -6.78
CA ILE A 66 -0.14 -5.34 -7.68
C ILE A 66 -1.08 -5.62 -8.86
N GLY A 67 -2.39 -5.75 -8.60
CA GLY A 67 -3.40 -5.95 -9.65
C GLY A 67 -3.41 -4.80 -10.67
N ILE A 68 -3.40 -3.55 -10.21
CA ILE A 68 -3.33 -2.36 -11.08
C ILE A 68 -2.04 -2.39 -11.90
N PHE A 69 -0.90 -2.72 -11.28
CA PHE A 69 0.39 -2.82 -11.97
C PHE A 69 0.35 -3.87 -13.09
N ILE A 70 -0.21 -5.05 -12.82
CA ILE A 70 -0.36 -6.12 -13.82
C ILE A 70 -1.28 -5.68 -14.96
N ILE A 71 -2.40 -5.01 -14.68
CA ILE A 71 -3.32 -4.51 -15.71
C ILE A 71 -2.61 -3.50 -16.62
N VAL A 72 -1.91 -2.52 -16.03
CA VAL A 72 -1.13 -1.53 -16.78
C VAL A 72 -0.06 -2.21 -17.63
N TRP A 73 0.59 -3.25 -17.09
CA TRP A 73 1.58 -4.04 -17.81
C TRP A 73 0.97 -4.75 -19.03
N ILE A 74 -0.14 -5.47 -18.85
CA ILE A 74 -0.81 -6.23 -19.91
C ILE A 74 -1.28 -5.29 -21.03
N VAL A 75 -1.94 -4.18 -20.68
CA VAL A 75 -2.45 -3.20 -21.66
C VAL A 75 -1.30 -2.64 -22.50
N ASN A 76 -0.18 -2.29 -21.86
CA ASN A 76 0.96 -1.73 -22.56
C ASN A 76 1.74 -2.77 -23.39
N ASN A 77 1.72 -4.04 -22.99
CA ASN A 77 2.38 -5.12 -23.73
C ASN A 77 1.53 -5.65 -24.90
N LYS A 78 0.19 -5.51 -24.85
CA LYS A 78 -0.72 -5.77 -25.99
C LYS A 78 -0.76 -4.65 -27.03
N GLY A 79 -0.24 -3.46 -26.70
CA GLY A 79 -0.13 -2.33 -27.63
C GLY A 79 1.07 -2.39 -28.60
N LYS A 80 1.74 -3.53 -28.68
CA LYS A 80 2.83 -3.84 -29.62
C LYS A 80 2.52 -5.10 -30.40
#